data_AF-A0A1J3II42-F1
#
_entry.id   AF-A0A1J3II42-F1
#
_cell.length_a   1.000
_cell.length_b   1.000
_cell.length_c   1.000
_cell.angle_alpha   90.00
_cell.angle_beta   90.00
_cell.angle_gamma   90.00
#
_symmetry.space_group_name_H-M   'P 1'
#
loop_
_entity.id
_entity.type
_entity.pdbx_description
1 polymer ?
#
loop_
_entity_poly.entity_id
_entity_poly.type
_entity_poly.pdbx_seq_one_letter_code
_entity_poly.pdbx_strand_id
1 'polypeptide(L)' 'MGQQQSKEELLFQKVSQSDVEGIKSLRHKGAGLEWVDKKGRTPLILACTKSKLYDVAETLVKLGSNVNAYRSGS' A
#
# COMPACT_ATOMS: atom_id res chain seq x y z
N MET A 1 10.60 23.11 3.39
CA MET A 1 11.04 21.74 3.12
C MET A 1 9.81 20.89 2.80
N GLY A 2 9.30 21.00 1.57
CA GLY A 2 8.12 20.22 1.16
C GLY A 2 8.57 18.80 0.89
N GLN A 3 8.28 17.86 1.79
CA GLN A 3 8.40 16.46 1.45
C GLN A 3 7.37 16.21 0.34
N GLN A 4 7.84 16.13 -0.90
CA GLN A 4 7.05 15.67 -2.02
C GLN A 4 6.57 14.28 -1.63
N GLN A 5 5.30 14.14 -1.26
CA GLN A 5 4.73 12.84 -0.94
C GLN A 5 4.93 11.94 -2.16
N SER A 6 5.71 10.88 -2.00
CA SER A 6 5.97 9.97 -3.12
C SER A 6 4.66 9.30 -3.50
N LYS A 7 4.50 8.95 -4.78
CA LYS A 7 3.26 8.30 -5.28
C LYS A 7 2.94 7.04 -4.49
N GLU A 8 3.97 6.38 -3.97
CA GLU A 8 3.87 5.23 -3.09
C GLU A 8 3.34 5.54 -1.69
N GLU A 9 3.75 6.66 -1.09
CA GLU A 9 3.20 7.12 0.20
C GLU A 9 1.72 7.48 0.05
N LEU A 10 1.37 8.16 -1.05
CA LEU A 10 -0.02 8.43 -1.40
C LEU A 10 -0.80 7.13 -1.55
N LEU A 11 -0.22 6.11 -2.19
CA LEU A 11 -0.86 4.80 -2.34
C LEU A 11 -1.10 4.15 -0.97
N PHE A 12 -0.12 4.21 -0.07
CA PHE A 12 -0.25 3.72 1.29
C PHE A 12 -1.39 4.43 2.06
N GLN A 13 -1.55 5.75 1.89
CA GLN A 13 -2.68 6.49 2.46
C GLN A 13 -4.03 6.03 1.90
N LYS A 14 -4.11 5.80 0.58
CA LYS A 14 -5.32 5.29 -0.08
C LYS A 14 -5.73 3.91 0.42
N VAL A 15 -4.77 3.05 0.74
CA VAL A 15 -5.00 1.76 1.39
C VAL A 15 -5.68 1.93 2.75
N SER A 16 -5.20 2.86 3.57
CA SER A 16 -5.81 3.13 4.89
C SER A 16 -7.24 3.67 4.78
N GLN A 17 -7.54 4.40 3.69
CA GLN A 17 -8.85 4.97 3.38
C GLN A 17 -9.80 4.00 2.67
N SER A 18 -9.35 2.79 2.34
CA SER A 18 -10.09 1.83 1.52
C SER A 18 -10.42 2.31 0.10
N ASP A 19 -9.64 3.24 -0.44
CA ASP A 19 -9.84 3.82 -1.76
C ASP A 19 -9.15 2.97 -2.84
N VAL A 20 -9.85 1.93 -3.29
CA VAL A 20 -9.41 0.98 -4.31
C VAL A 20 -9.12 1.65 -5.65
N GLU A 21 -9.95 2.62 -6.05
CA GLU A 21 -9.78 3.33 -7.31
C GLU A 21 -8.52 4.20 -7.29
N GLY A 22 -8.27 4.89 -6.17
CA GLY A 22 -7.05 5.64 -5.93
C GLY A 22 -5.80 4.77 -6.03
N ILE A 23 -5.83 3.56 -5.46
CA ILE A 23 -4.72 2.59 -5.54
C ILE A 23 -4.45 2.18 -6.99
N LYS A 24 -5.49 1.82 -7.74
CA LYS A 24 -5.37 1.44 -9.17
C LYS A 24 -4.82 2.59 -10.01
N SER A 25 -5.32 3.80 -9.79
CA SER A 25 -4.86 5.00 -10.51
C SER A 25 -3.39 5.30 -10.21
N LEU A 26 -2.97 5.23 -8.96
CA LEU A 26 -1.57 5.44 -8.56
C LEU A 26 -0.65 4.36 -9.14
N ARG A 27 -1.08 3.10 -9.12
CA ARG A 27 -0.32 2.01 -9.76
C ARG A 27 -0.19 2.23 -11.27
N HIS A 28 -1.24 2.70 -11.94
CA HIS A 28 -1.17 3.06 -13.36
C HIS A 28 -0.21 4.23 -13.62
N LYS A 29 -0.08 5.16 -12.66
CA LYS A 29 0.90 6.26 -12.68
C LYS A 29 2.35 5.82 -12.33
N GLY A 30 2.58 4.52 -12.17
CA GLY A 30 3.89 3.93 -11.86
C GLY A 30 4.23 3.93 -10.37
N ALA A 31 3.26 4.03 -9.46
CA ALA A 31 3.52 3.90 -8.03
C ALA A 31 3.93 2.47 -7.67
N GLY A 32 5.02 2.33 -6.93
CA GLY A 32 5.42 1.07 -6.30
C GLY A 32 4.43 0.62 -5.21
N LEU A 33 4.23 -0.69 -5.09
CA LEU A 33 3.39 -1.29 -4.03
C LEU A 33 4.17 -1.78 -2.81
N GLU A 34 5.50 -1.70 -2.87
CA GLU A 34 6.40 -2.22 -1.83
C GLU A 34 6.91 -1.14 -0.88
N TRP A 35 6.34 0.07 -0.94
CA TRP A 35 6.73 1.13 -0.02
C TRP A 35 6.41 0.74 1.42
N VAL A 36 7.31 1.08 2.33
CA VAL A 36 7.18 0.77 3.74
C VAL A 36 6.99 2.04 4.54
N ASP A 37 6.00 2.02 5.44
CA ASP A 37 5.82 3.07 6.42
C ASP A 37 6.99 3.10 7.43
N LYS A 38 7.07 4.14 8.26
CA LYS A 38 8.05 4.25 9.36
C LYS A 38 8.06 3.05 10.32
N LYS A 39 6.97 2.28 10.35
CA LYS A 39 6.83 1.03 11.11
C LYS A 39 7.24 -0.23 10.32
N GLY A 40 7.86 -0.10 9.15
CA GLY A 40 8.23 -1.23 8.28
C GLY A 40 7.03 -1.99 7.70
N ARG A 41 5.85 -1.34 7.58
CA ARG A 41 4.63 -1.97 7.08
C ARG A 41 4.44 -1.63 5.61
N THR A 42 4.27 -2.64 4.76
CA THR A 42 3.82 -2.44 3.38
C THR A 42 2.32 -2.16 3.30
N PRO A 43 1.80 -1.60 2.19
CA PRO A 43 0.38 -1.48 1.90
C PRO A 43 -0.38 -2.78 2.16
N LEU A 44 0.20 -3.91 1.75
CA LEU A 44 -0.40 -5.21 1.92
C LEU A 44 -0.48 -5.61 3.40
N ILE A 45 0.60 -5.42 4.17
CA ILE A 45 0.57 -5.67 5.63
C ILE A 45 -0.50 -4.80 6.30
N LEU A 46 -0.61 -3.52 5.94
CA LEU A 46 -1.65 -2.64 6.49
C LEU A 46 -3.05 -3.16 6.16
N ALA A 47 -3.29 -3.56 4.91
CA ALA A 47 -4.57 -4.12 4.50
C ALA A 47 -4.92 -5.39 5.29
N CYS A 48 -3.94 -6.28 5.51
CA CYS A 48 -4.13 -7.48 6.31
C CYS A 48 -4.39 -7.20 7.80
N THR A 49 -3.91 -6.07 8.35
CA THR A 49 -4.18 -5.72 9.76
C THR A 49 -5.62 -5.28 10.03
N LYS A 50 -6.39 -4.96 8.99
CA LYS A 50 -7.78 -4.52 9.12
C LYS A 50 -8.70 -5.43 8.32
N SER A 51 -9.60 -6.15 8.99
CA SER A 51 -10.58 -7.01 8.31
C SER A 51 -11.46 -6.29 7.28
N LYS A 52 -11.66 -4.96 7.43
CA LYS A 52 -12.44 -4.13 6.49
C LYS A 52 -11.71 -3.82 5.18
N LEU A 53 -10.40 -4.07 5.11
CA LEU A 53 -9.57 -3.79 3.93
C LEU A 53 -9.33 -5.06 3.10
N TYR A 54 -10.22 -6.06 3.19
CA TYR A 54 -10.10 -7.29 2.40
C TYR A 54 -10.08 -7.00 0.90
N ASP A 55 -11.03 -6.20 0.38
CA ASP A 55 -11.08 -5.78 -1.03
C ASP A 55 -9.81 -5.05 -1.49
N VAL A 56 -9.22 -4.29 -0.56
CA VAL A 56 -7.96 -3.58 -0.80
C VAL A 56 -6.79 -4.55 -0.85
N ALA A 57 -6.72 -5.50 0.08
CA ALA A 57 -5.71 -6.55 0.08
C ALA A 57 -5.79 -7.37 -1.22
N GLU A 58 -7.00 -7.79 -1.61
CA GLU A 58 -7.24 -8.51 -2.85
C GLU A 58 -6.80 -7.68 -4.07
N THR A 59 -7.13 -6.39 -4.10
CA THR A 59 -6.70 -5.50 -5.17
C THR A 59 -5.18 -5.38 -5.24
N LEU A 60 -4.51 -5.18 -4.10
CA LEU A 60 -3.05 -5.07 -4.03
C LEU A 60 -2.39 -6.35 -4.56
N VAL A 61 -2.89 -7.53 -4.17
CA VAL A 61 -2.42 -8.82 -4.66
C VAL A 61 -2.64 -8.95 -6.17
N LYS A 62 -3.83 -8.59 -6.67
CA LYS A 62 -4.14 -8.59 -8.12
C LYS A 62 -3.25 -7.64 -8.92
N LEU A 63 -2.83 -6.52 -8.31
CA LEU A 63 -1.87 -5.61 -8.92
C LEU A 63 -0.42 -6.13 -8.88
N GLY A 64 -0.16 -7.28 -8.24
CA GLY A 64 1.18 -7.86 -8.13
C GLY A 64 1.98 -7.29 -6.96
N SER A 65 1.33 -6.92 -5.86
CA SER A 65 2.03 -6.70 -4.59
C SER A 65 2.78 -7.96 -4.18
N ASN A 66 3.96 -7.76 -3.60
CA ASN A 66 4.72 -8.83 -3.00
C ASN A 66 3.99 -9.37 -1.75
N VAL A 67 3.39 -10.56 -1.90
CA VAL A 67 2.70 -11.27 -0.81
C VAL A 67 3.64 -11.79 0.26
N ASN A 68 4.91 -11.97 -0.09
CA ASN A 68 5.96 -12.42 0.82
C ASN A 68 6.68 -11.25 1.49
N ALA A 69 6.17 -10.02 1.35
CA ALA A 69 6.71 -8.87 2.04
C ALA A 69 6.58 -9.10 3.56
N TYR A 70 7.72 -9.15 4.24
CA TYR A 70 7.79 -9.31 5.68
C TYR A 70 8.25 -7.99 6.31
N ARG A 71 7.70 -7.68 7.48
CA ARG A 71 8.24 -6.60 8.31
C ARG A 71 9.50 -7.14 9.00
N SER A 72 10.67 -6.64 8.63
CA SER A 72 11.89 -6.90 9.40
C SER A 72 11.73 -6.22 10.76
N GLY A 73 11.39 -6.99 11.78
CA GLY A 73 11.40 -6.53 13.17
C GLY A 73 12.84 -6.52 13.67
N SER A 74 13.36 -5.33 13.95
CA SER A 74 14.52 -5.13 14.82
C SER A 74 14.04 -5.00 16.27
#